data_AF-Q8RRJ6-F1
#
_entry.id   AF-Q8RRJ6-F1
#
_cell.length_a   1.000
_cell.length_b   1.000
_cell.length_c   1.000
_cell.angle_alpha   90.00
_cell.angle_beta   90.00
_cell.angle_gamma   90.00
#
_symmetry.space_group_name_H-M   'P 1'
#
loop_
_entity.id
_entity.type
_entity.pdbx_description
1 polymer ?
#
loop_
_entity_poly.entity_id
_entity_poly.type
_entity_poly.pdbx_seq_one_letter_code
_entity_poly.pdbx_strand_id
1 'polypeptide(L)'
;PWNYFDARNIKIVEITNKLAFGPQGSPWGTAKLMFNNLTLNSNASMDYGKDLDLTIQGHFTNNQGTMNLFVQDGRVATLNAGHQASMIFNNLVDSTTGFYKPLIKINSAQNLTKNKEHVLVKARNIDYNLVGVQGASYDNISASNTNLMEQFKERLA
;
A
#
# COMPACT_ATOMS: atom_id res chain seq x y z
N PRO A 1 11.65 11.06 -14.12
CA PRO A 1 12.09 9.70 -14.50
C PRO A 1 13.60 9.73 -14.83
N TRP A 2 14.27 8.59 -15.01
CA TRP A 2 15.74 8.50 -15.18
C TRP A 2 16.57 9.02 -13.99
N ASN A 3 15.98 9.06 -12.80
CA ASN A 3 16.68 9.39 -11.58
C ASN A 3 16.44 8.29 -10.54
N TYR A 4 17.31 8.24 -9.53
CA TYR A 4 17.19 7.32 -8.43
C TYR A 4 17.24 8.04 -7.08
N PHE A 5 16.56 7.45 -6.11
CA PHE A 5 16.71 7.78 -4.70
C PHE A 5 17.14 6.51 -3.97
N ASP A 6 18.33 6.54 -3.38
CA ASP A 6 18.90 5.39 -2.67
C ASP A 6 18.99 5.67 -1.17
N ALA A 7 18.09 5.05 -0.42
CA ALA A 7 18.04 5.07 1.03
C ALA A 7 18.23 3.68 1.63
N ARG A 8 18.95 2.77 0.95
CA ARG A 8 19.27 1.43 1.47
C ARG A 8 20.13 1.44 2.73
N ASN A 9 20.90 2.52 2.94
CA ASN A 9 21.70 2.70 4.16
C ASN A 9 20.94 3.42 5.28
N ILE A 10 19.71 3.90 5.01
CA ILE A 10 18.84 4.50 6.03
C ILE A 10 18.00 3.39 6.65
N LYS A 11 18.04 3.26 7.97
CA LYS A 11 17.33 2.18 8.67
C LYS A 11 15.84 2.17 8.36
N ILE A 12 15.16 3.30 8.46
CA ILE A 12 13.72 3.43 8.18
C ILE A 12 13.49 4.75 7.45
N VAL A 13 12.74 4.69 6.36
CA VAL A 13 12.15 5.88 5.73
C VAL A 13 10.66 5.88 5.97
N GLU A 14 10.14 7.04 6.39
CA GLU A 14 8.72 7.23 6.68
C GLU A 14 8.10 8.25 5.72
N ILE A 15 6.98 7.88 5.11
CA ILE A 15 6.17 8.77 4.28
C ILE A 15 5.00 9.23 5.11
N THR A 16 4.89 10.54 5.34
CA THR A 16 3.86 11.14 6.19
C THR A 16 2.71 11.80 5.45
N ASN A 17 2.82 11.99 4.13
CA ASN A 17 1.79 12.65 3.33
C ASN A 17 1.58 11.99 1.97
N LYS A 18 2.53 12.14 1.03
CA LYS A 18 2.39 11.57 -0.30
C LYS A 18 3.73 11.14 -0.88
N LEU A 19 3.78 9.90 -1.35
CA LEU A 19 4.84 9.37 -2.19
C LEU A 19 4.28 9.19 -3.60
N ALA A 20 4.72 10.03 -4.53
CA ALA A 20 4.26 9.97 -5.92
C ALA A 20 5.40 10.25 -6.88
N PHE A 21 5.26 9.74 -8.10
CA PHE A 21 6.24 9.86 -9.16
C PHE A 21 5.62 10.51 -10.38
N GLY A 22 6.49 10.91 -11.31
CA GLY A 22 6.16 11.71 -12.48
C GLY A 22 4.96 11.22 -13.30
N PRO A 23 4.52 12.00 -14.29
CA PRO A 23 3.26 11.78 -15.00
C PRO A 23 3.08 10.32 -15.43
N GLN A 24 1.96 9.73 -15.00
CA GLN A 24 1.58 8.35 -15.31
C GLN A 24 1.54 8.13 -16.82
N GLY A 25 2.19 7.08 -17.31
CA GLY A 25 2.24 6.80 -18.76
C GLY A 25 3.21 7.69 -19.53
N SER A 26 4.15 8.35 -18.85
CA SER A 26 5.22 9.07 -19.52
C SER A 26 6.10 8.11 -20.33
N PRO A 27 6.38 8.39 -21.62
CA PRO A 27 7.27 7.57 -22.44
C PRO A 27 8.74 7.65 -21.99
N TRP A 28 9.06 8.47 -20.98
CA TRP A 28 10.40 8.86 -20.63
C TRP A 28 10.99 8.08 -19.45
N GLY A 29 10.80 6.76 -19.40
CA GLY A 29 11.56 5.85 -18.52
C GLY A 29 11.14 5.79 -17.05
N THR A 30 11.79 4.90 -16.31
CA THR A 30 11.43 4.52 -14.94
C THR A 30 12.20 5.34 -13.90
N ALA A 31 11.55 5.74 -12.81
CA ALA A 31 12.25 6.24 -11.61
C ALA A 31 12.62 5.06 -10.70
N LYS A 32 13.80 5.10 -10.06
CA LYS A 32 14.23 4.04 -9.14
C LYS A 32 14.21 4.52 -7.70
N LEU A 33 13.54 3.78 -6.82
CA LEU A 33 13.60 4.02 -5.39
C LEU A 33 14.07 2.78 -4.68
N MET A 34 15.03 2.95 -3.78
CA MET A 34 15.59 1.85 -3.03
C MET A 34 15.55 2.21 -1.55
N PHE A 35 14.92 1.36 -0.75
CA PHE A 35 14.79 1.54 0.69
C PHE A 35 15.31 0.30 1.41
N ASN A 36 15.84 0.49 2.62
CA ASN A 36 15.99 -0.63 3.56
C ASN A 36 14.60 -1.02 4.07
N ASN A 37 13.99 -0.14 4.87
CA ASN A 37 12.62 -0.28 5.34
C ASN A 37 11.81 0.96 4.93
N LEU A 38 10.55 0.75 4.56
CA LEU A 38 9.63 1.81 4.15
C LEU A 38 8.34 1.73 4.96
N THR A 39 7.98 2.84 5.60
CA THR A 39 6.71 3.01 6.32
C THR A 39 5.85 4.05 5.62
N LEU A 40 4.63 3.67 5.24
CA LEU A 40 3.56 4.59 4.87
C LEU A 40 2.76 4.90 6.13
N ASN A 41 2.85 6.13 6.66
CA ASN A 41 2.18 6.51 7.90
C ASN A 41 0.68 6.77 7.70
N SER A 42 -0.02 6.98 8.82
CA SER A 42 -1.46 7.23 8.82
C SER A 42 -1.80 8.42 7.92
N ASN A 43 -2.80 8.24 7.06
CA ASN A 43 -3.23 9.25 6.08
C ASN A 43 -2.21 9.58 4.97
N ALA A 44 -1.03 8.96 4.98
CA ALA A 44 -0.15 9.04 3.84
C ALA A 44 -0.69 8.22 2.66
N SER A 45 -0.33 8.65 1.45
CA SER A 45 -0.68 7.97 0.21
C SER A 45 0.56 7.63 -0.62
N MET A 46 0.49 6.53 -1.37
CA MET A 46 1.54 6.11 -2.30
C MET A 46 0.94 5.83 -3.66
N ASP A 47 1.37 6.57 -4.67
CA ASP A 47 0.98 6.38 -6.07
C ASP A 47 2.00 5.45 -6.75
N TYR A 48 1.56 4.25 -7.16
CA TYR A 48 2.45 3.19 -7.63
C TYR A 48 1.96 2.55 -8.95
N GLY A 49 2.89 2.38 -9.88
CA GLY A 49 2.65 1.84 -11.23
C GLY A 49 3.96 1.34 -11.85
N LYS A 50 3.90 0.84 -13.08
CA LYS A 50 5.04 0.24 -13.81
C LYS A 50 6.20 1.22 -14.06
N ASP A 51 5.89 2.52 -14.02
CA ASP A 51 6.86 3.60 -14.26
C ASP A 51 7.71 3.90 -13.01
N LEU A 52 7.47 3.19 -11.90
CA LEU A 52 8.27 3.21 -10.68
C LEU A 52 8.90 1.84 -10.41
N ASP A 53 10.24 1.79 -10.38
CA ASP A 53 11.02 0.65 -9.91
C ASP A 53 11.29 0.84 -8.40
N LEU A 54 10.48 0.17 -7.58
CA LEU A 54 10.56 0.22 -6.12
C LEU A 54 11.22 -1.05 -5.58
N THR A 55 12.36 -0.88 -4.92
CA THR A 55 13.04 -1.94 -4.18
C THR A 55 12.98 -1.66 -2.68
N ILE A 56 12.45 -2.60 -1.90
CA ILE A 56 12.47 -2.57 -0.44
C ILE A 56 13.21 -3.81 0.04
N GLN A 57 14.42 -3.64 0.60
CA GLN A 57 15.27 -4.77 0.98
C GLN A 57 14.78 -5.50 2.24
N GLY A 58 14.23 -4.75 3.18
CA GLY A 58 13.71 -5.23 4.44
C GLY A 58 12.18 -5.22 4.46
N HIS A 59 11.62 -4.45 5.38
CA HIS A 59 10.21 -4.42 5.72
C HIS A 59 9.46 -3.30 5.02
N PHE A 60 8.24 -3.60 4.61
CA PHE A 60 7.25 -2.60 4.22
C PHE A 60 6.15 -2.54 5.29
N THR A 61 5.82 -1.33 5.76
CA THR A 61 4.73 -1.14 6.71
C THR A 61 3.73 -0.14 6.12
N ASN A 62 2.50 -0.58 5.91
CA ASN A 62 1.38 0.33 5.67
C ASN A 62 0.63 0.56 6.99
N ASN A 63 0.93 1.67 7.65
CA ASN A 63 0.30 2.09 8.90
C ASN A 63 -0.89 3.00 8.62
N GLN A 64 -2.03 2.43 8.22
CA GLN A 64 -3.27 3.18 7.96
C GLN A 64 -3.13 4.22 6.83
N GLY A 65 -2.17 4.03 5.93
CA GLY A 65 -2.02 4.75 4.67
C GLY A 65 -2.74 4.05 3.51
N THR A 66 -2.71 4.65 2.33
CA THR A 66 -3.37 4.12 1.13
C THR A 66 -2.39 4.00 -0.03
N MET A 67 -2.24 2.79 -0.59
CA MET A 67 -1.53 2.56 -1.84
C MET A 67 -2.49 2.66 -3.03
N ASN A 68 -2.27 3.63 -3.91
CA ASN A 68 -2.98 3.79 -5.16
C ASN A 68 -2.22 3.07 -6.28
N LEU A 69 -2.68 1.88 -6.65
CA LEU A 69 -2.11 1.08 -7.72
C LEU A 69 -2.75 1.47 -9.05
N PHE A 70 -1.93 1.82 -10.04
CA PHE A 70 -2.42 2.16 -11.37
C PHE A 70 -2.42 0.94 -12.30
N VAL A 71 -3.53 0.74 -13.00
CA VAL A 71 -3.62 -0.27 -14.05
C VAL A 71 -2.95 0.25 -15.32
N GLN A 72 -1.90 -0.44 -15.76
CA GLN A 72 -1.16 -0.15 -16.98
C GLN A 72 -0.97 -1.45 -17.76
N ASP A 73 -1.24 -1.41 -19.07
CA ASP A 73 -1.19 -2.59 -19.95
C ASP A 73 -1.99 -3.80 -19.41
N GLY A 74 -3.14 -3.51 -18.78
CA GLY A 74 -4.06 -4.50 -18.24
C GLY A 74 -3.58 -5.23 -16.98
N ARG A 75 -2.58 -4.70 -16.26
CA ARG A 75 -2.03 -5.23 -15.00
C ARG A 75 -1.70 -4.11 -14.02
N VAL A 76 -1.42 -4.46 -12.77
CA VAL A 76 -0.79 -3.55 -11.78
C VAL A 76 0.65 -3.96 -11.52
N ALA A 77 1.47 -3.02 -11.05
CA ALA A 77 2.80 -3.32 -10.54
C ALA A 77 2.71 -3.99 -9.15
N THR A 78 3.51 -5.03 -8.93
CA THR A 78 3.63 -5.70 -7.62
C THR A 78 4.57 -4.92 -6.72
N LEU A 79 4.16 -4.64 -5.48
CA LEU A 79 5.07 -4.14 -4.46
C LEU A 79 5.84 -5.32 -3.85
N ASN A 80 7.16 -5.28 -3.90
CA ASN A 80 8.01 -6.35 -3.37
C ASN A 80 8.73 -5.87 -2.10
N ALA A 81 8.49 -6.54 -0.98
CA ALA A 81 9.24 -6.37 0.26
C ALA A 81 10.16 -7.58 0.47
N GLY A 82 11.45 -7.34 0.71
CA GLY A 82 12.45 -8.39 0.85
C GLY A 82 12.27 -9.27 2.10
N HIS A 83 11.56 -8.77 3.12
CA HIS A 83 11.25 -9.50 4.34
C HIS A 83 9.74 -9.60 4.62
N GLN A 84 9.16 -8.70 5.41
CA GLN A 84 7.75 -8.73 5.80
C GLN A 84 7.01 -7.49 5.29
N ALA A 85 5.75 -7.67 4.93
CA ALA A 85 4.81 -6.57 4.73
C ALA A 85 3.79 -6.54 5.87
N SER A 86 3.64 -5.39 6.53
CA SER A 86 2.66 -5.21 7.61
C SER A 86 1.52 -4.30 7.15
N MET A 87 0.29 -4.81 7.20
CA MET A 87 -0.94 -4.12 6.85
C MET A 87 -1.70 -3.77 8.14
N ILE A 88 -1.60 -2.51 8.57
CA ILE A 88 -2.19 -2.02 9.81
C ILE A 88 -3.40 -1.14 9.47
N PHE A 89 -4.55 -1.45 10.04
CA PHE A 89 -5.82 -0.77 9.77
C PHE A 89 -6.64 -0.59 11.04
N ASN A 90 -7.68 0.24 10.93
CA ASN A 90 -8.66 0.49 12.00
C ASN A 90 -10.09 0.34 11.44
N ASN A 91 -11.09 0.41 12.32
CA ASN A 91 -12.51 0.34 11.98
C ASN A 91 -13.16 1.72 11.78
N LEU A 92 -12.36 2.77 11.50
CA LEU A 92 -12.91 4.09 11.19
C LEU A 92 -13.62 4.02 9.84
N VAL A 93 -14.92 4.28 9.86
CA VAL A 93 -15.74 4.45 8.67
C VAL A 93 -15.60 5.88 8.19
N ASP A 94 -15.23 6.04 6.92
CA ASP A 94 -15.21 7.33 6.26
C ASP A 94 -16.65 7.82 6.05
N SER A 95 -16.97 8.99 6.58
CA SER A 95 -18.34 9.54 6.57
C SER A 95 -18.83 9.93 5.17
N THR A 96 -17.93 10.10 4.21
CA THR A 96 -18.27 10.47 2.83
C THR A 96 -18.65 9.23 2.03
N THR A 97 -17.94 8.13 2.25
CA THR A 97 -18.14 6.88 1.49
C THR A 97 -19.05 5.88 2.20
N GLY A 98 -19.12 5.93 3.53
CA GLY A 98 -19.80 4.92 4.35
C GLY A 98 -19.03 3.61 4.49
N PHE A 99 -17.78 3.54 4.04
CA PHE A 99 -16.91 2.36 4.08
C PHE A 99 -15.65 2.59 4.92
N TYR A 100 -14.95 1.51 5.28
CA TYR A 100 -13.61 1.62 5.87
C TYR A 100 -12.64 2.27 4.88
N LYS A 101 -11.68 3.01 5.42
CA LYS A 101 -10.60 3.56 4.61
C LYS A 101 -9.79 2.43 3.94
N PRO A 102 -9.60 2.45 2.61
CA PRO A 102 -8.84 1.41 1.93
C PRO A 102 -7.34 1.52 2.23
N LEU A 103 -6.69 0.37 2.42
CA LEU A 103 -5.23 0.27 2.47
C LEU A 103 -4.61 0.16 1.07
N ILE A 104 -5.36 -0.42 0.13
CA ILE A 104 -4.97 -0.51 -1.28
C ILE A 104 -6.17 -0.12 -2.13
N LYS A 105 -5.93 0.72 -3.12
CA LYS A 105 -6.90 1.14 -4.13
C LYS A 105 -6.35 0.82 -5.52
N ILE A 106 -7.10 0.09 -6.34
CA ILE A 106 -6.76 -0.17 -7.74
C ILE A 106 -7.50 0.83 -8.62
N ASN A 107 -6.77 1.82 -9.12
CA ASN A 107 -7.33 2.81 -10.01
C ASN A 107 -7.54 2.24 -11.41
N SER A 108 -8.73 2.47 -11.97
CA SER A 108 -9.15 1.94 -13.26
C SER A 108 -9.16 0.40 -13.33
N ALA A 109 -9.60 -0.26 -12.25
CA ALA A 109 -9.68 -1.71 -12.14
C ALA A 109 -10.47 -2.40 -13.28
N GLN A 110 -11.42 -1.70 -13.92
CA GLN A 110 -12.14 -2.20 -15.10
C GLN A 110 -11.22 -2.54 -16.29
N ASN A 111 -10.01 -1.97 -16.32
CA ASN A 111 -9.02 -2.22 -17.37
C ASN A 111 -8.14 -3.45 -17.09
N LEU A 112 -8.29 -4.11 -15.94
CA LEU A 112 -7.52 -5.32 -15.63
C LEU A 112 -7.86 -6.45 -16.60
N THR A 113 -6.82 -7.19 -16.99
CA THR A 113 -7.02 -8.42 -17.75
C THR A 113 -7.78 -9.42 -16.88
N LYS A 114 -8.98 -9.79 -17.31
CA LYS A 114 -9.83 -10.75 -16.60
C LYS A 114 -9.22 -12.15 -16.59
N ASN A 115 -9.61 -12.96 -15.61
CA ASN A 115 -9.20 -14.36 -15.46
C ASN A 115 -7.68 -14.55 -15.39
N LYS A 116 -6.97 -13.54 -14.86
CA LYS A 116 -5.55 -13.59 -14.57
C LYS A 116 -5.32 -13.15 -13.13
N GLU A 117 -4.36 -13.79 -12.49
CA GLU A 117 -3.87 -13.35 -11.18
C GLU A 117 -3.11 -12.02 -11.33
N HIS A 118 -3.45 -11.06 -10.47
CA HIS A 118 -2.76 -9.78 -10.34
C HIS A 118 -2.20 -9.68 -8.92
N VAL A 119 -0.89 -9.89 -8.77
CA VAL A 119 -0.23 -9.86 -7.47
C VAL A 119 0.00 -8.41 -7.04
N LEU A 120 -0.65 -7.98 -5.96
CA LEU A 120 -0.55 -6.60 -5.46
C LEU A 120 0.71 -6.39 -4.60
N VAL A 121 0.96 -7.34 -3.68
CA VAL A 121 2.06 -7.28 -2.71
C VAL A 121 2.69 -8.66 -2.61
N LYS A 122 4.02 -8.71 -2.58
CA LYS A 122 4.81 -9.92 -2.36
C LYS A 122 5.84 -9.67 -1.26
N ALA A 123 5.83 -10.54 -0.26
CA ALA A 123 6.76 -10.56 0.86
C ALA A 123 6.96 -12.00 1.34
N ARG A 124 7.91 -12.26 2.26
CA ARG A 124 8.07 -13.58 2.90
C ARG A 124 6.88 -13.88 3.81
N ASN A 125 6.46 -12.87 4.57
CA ASN A 125 5.27 -12.89 5.43
C ASN A 125 4.45 -11.61 5.21
N ILE A 126 3.13 -11.73 5.29
CA ILE A 126 2.22 -10.59 5.28
C ILE A 126 1.41 -10.63 6.57
N ASP A 127 1.62 -9.63 7.42
CA ASP A 127 0.97 -9.52 8.72
C ASP A 127 -0.18 -8.52 8.64
N TYR A 128 -1.32 -8.88 9.23
CA TYR A 128 -2.51 -8.05 9.31
C TYR A 128 -2.73 -7.64 10.76
N ASN A 129 -2.89 -6.34 11.01
CA ASN A 129 -3.00 -5.81 12.37
C ASN A 129 -4.16 -4.81 12.46
N LEU A 130 -5.13 -5.11 13.34
CA LEU A 130 -6.19 -4.18 13.68
C LEU A 130 -5.74 -3.33 14.88
N VAL A 131 -5.81 -2.01 14.76
CA VAL A 131 -5.53 -1.06 15.83
C VAL A 131 -6.77 -0.22 16.16
N GLY A 132 -6.87 0.20 17.41
CA GLY A 132 -7.88 1.16 17.84
C GLY A 132 -7.69 2.51 17.17
N VAL A 133 -8.76 3.31 17.11
CA VAL A 133 -8.69 4.72 16.70
C VAL A 133 -8.33 5.54 17.94
N GLN A 134 -7.34 6.43 17.83
CA GLN A 134 -6.97 7.32 18.94
C GLN A 134 -8.19 8.16 19.37
N GLY A 135 -8.64 8.01 20.62
CA GLY A 135 -9.82 8.68 21.15
C GLY A 135 -11.15 7.94 20.99
N ALA A 136 -11.17 6.78 20.33
CA ALA A 136 -12.30 5.85 20.38
C ALA A 136 -12.11 4.88 21.55
N SER A 137 -13.20 4.55 22.26
CA SER A 137 -13.14 3.50 23.27
C SER A 137 -12.67 2.19 22.61
N TYR A 138 -11.75 1.48 23.29
CA TYR A 138 -11.33 0.13 22.90
C TYR A 138 -12.51 -0.86 22.80
N ASP A 139 -13.69 -0.47 23.29
CA ASP A 139 -14.95 -1.21 23.23
C ASP A 139 -15.44 -1.53 21.81
N ASN A 140 -14.95 -0.85 20.77
CA ASN A 140 -15.27 -1.13 19.37
C ASN A 140 -14.20 -1.95 18.61
N ILE A 141 -13.16 -2.44 19.30
CA ILE A 141 -12.51 -3.68 18.89
C ILE A 141 -13.41 -4.82 19.39
N SER A 142 -14.68 -4.80 18.96
CA SER A 142 -15.46 -6.03 18.88
C SER A 142 -14.54 -7.01 18.19
N ALA A 143 -14.15 -8.06 18.91
CA ALA A 143 -13.43 -9.18 18.35
C ALA A 143 -14.32 -9.74 17.26
N SER A 144 -14.23 -9.16 16.06
CA SER A 144 -14.94 -9.67 14.91
C SER A 144 -14.42 -11.09 14.76
N ASN A 145 -15.31 -12.08 14.81
CA ASN A 145 -14.97 -13.47 14.60
C ASN A 145 -14.36 -13.71 13.20
N THR A 146 -14.30 -12.68 12.35
CA THR A 146 -13.58 -12.67 11.08
C THR A 146 -12.07 -12.52 11.28
N ASN A 147 -11.34 -13.47 10.71
CA ASN A 147 -9.88 -13.42 10.54
C ASN A 147 -9.41 -12.04 10.04
N LEU A 148 -8.30 -11.51 10.58
CA LEU A 148 -7.72 -10.21 10.21
C LEU A 148 -7.44 -10.08 8.70
N MET A 149 -7.13 -11.17 8.02
CA MET A 149 -7.00 -11.21 6.56
C MET A 149 -8.32 -10.92 5.84
N GLU A 150 -9.46 -11.41 6.35
CA GLU A 150 -10.77 -11.11 5.77
C GLU A 150 -11.13 -9.63 5.98
N GLN A 151 -10.86 -9.09 7.17
CA GLN A 151 -11.05 -7.66 7.45
C GLN A 151 -10.15 -6.79 6.54
N PHE A 152 -8.94 -7.26 6.23
CA PHE A 152 -8.08 -6.58 5.27
C PHE A 152 -8.69 -6.54 3.86
N LYS A 153 -9.36 -7.61 3.40
CA LYS A 153 -10.00 -7.65 2.08
C LYS A 153 -11.12 -6.61 1.95
N GLU A 154 -11.82 -6.29 3.03
CA GLU A 154 -12.82 -5.21 3.07
C GLU A 154 -12.21 -3.81 2.90
N ARG A 155 -10.87 -3.70 2.92
CA ARG A 155 -10.09 -2.47 2.76
C ARG A 155 -9.31 -2.46 1.46
N LEU A 156 -9.72 -3.29 0.50
CA LEU A 156 -9.29 -3.26 -0.89
C LEU A 156 -10.40 -2.61 -1.72
N ALA A 157 -10.06 -1.56 -2.48
CA ALA A 157 -11.01 -0.77 -3.27
C ALA A 157 -10.63 -0.68 -4.75
#